data_AF-A0A1R4GH41-F1
#
_entry.id   AF-A0A1R4GH41-F1
#
_cell.length_a   1.000
_cell.length_b   1.000
_cell.length_c   1.000
_cell.angle_alpha   90.00
_cell.angle_beta   90.00
_cell.angle_gamma   90.00
#
_symmetry.space_group_name_H-M   'P 1'
#
loop_
_entity.id
_entity.type
_entity.pdbx_description
1 polymer ?
#
loop_
_entity_poly.entity_id
_entity_poly.type
_entity_poly.pdbx_seq_one_letter_code
_entity_poly.pdbx_strand_id
1 'polypeptide(L)'
;MPETTKLHMRAADHITVKHSSCRPFGANPPVVSAVDDIDTATRSAARCLNDEQFVVVLDSLLHLKRATEHQLRTWLRQAPLRVQRLVDMTAEAEAGTETMTRLRLRAKGVRARTQVWLAADCRVDLLIGDRLVIECDSERWHGSWEARERDLARDRMLVAKGFLVIRLSYRQIHDQWPLIERDLLQIIRDRRHVWPRQRTEVGLSGAPRG
;
A
#
# COMPACT_ATOMS: atom_id res chain seq x y z
N MET A 1 -7.84 7.40 -5.68
CA MET A 1 -8.04 8.83 -5.35
C MET A 1 -9.35 8.94 -4.58
N PRO A 2 -9.43 9.75 -3.51
CA PRO A 2 -10.67 9.93 -2.76
C PRO A 2 -11.81 10.36 -3.69
N GLU A 3 -13.01 9.82 -3.52
CA GLU A 3 -14.24 10.25 -4.22
C GLU A 3 -14.71 11.67 -3.84
N THR A 4 -13.87 12.47 -3.18
CA THR A 4 -14.19 13.85 -2.88
C THR A 4 -13.81 14.72 -4.06
N THR A 5 -14.78 14.96 -4.97
CA THR A 5 -14.79 16.10 -5.90
C THR A 5 -14.81 17.46 -5.18
N LYS A 6 -14.81 17.47 -3.84
CA LYS A 6 -14.73 18.68 -3.03
C LYS A 6 -13.30 19.21 -3.04
N LEU A 7 -13.14 20.41 -3.57
CA LEU A 7 -11.91 21.17 -3.52
C LEU A 7 -11.51 21.43 -2.06
N HIS A 8 -10.33 20.96 -1.66
CA HIS A 8 -9.75 21.25 -0.35
C HIS A 8 -9.02 22.60 -0.41
N MET A 9 -9.58 23.62 0.26
CA MET A 9 -8.98 24.95 0.34
C MET A 9 -8.75 25.38 1.78
N ARG A 10 -7.59 25.99 2.05
CA ARG A 10 -7.28 26.66 3.32
C ARG A 10 -7.44 28.16 3.14
N ALA A 11 -8.09 28.81 4.09
CA ALA A 11 -8.25 30.26 4.12
C ALA A 11 -7.32 30.87 5.16
N ALA A 12 -6.90 32.12 4.94
CA ALA A 12 -6.25 32.92 5.96
C ALA A 12 -7.23 33.21 7.10
N ASP A 13 -6.75 33.30 8.34
CA ASP A 13 -7.60 33.39 9.53
C ASP A 13 -8.54 34.61 9.55
N HIS A 14 -8.17 35.70 8.86
CA HIS A 14 -8.96 36.91 8.75
C HIS A 14 -10.03 36.86 7.63
N ILE A 15 -10.03 35.80 6.80
CA ILE A 15 -10.99 35.63 5.71
C ILE A 15 -12.13 34.72 6.18
N THR A 16 -13.36 35.24 6.15
CA THR A 16 -14.56 34.42 6.35
C THR A 16 -14.92 33.73 5.05
N VAL A 17 -14.81 32.40 5.00
CA VAL A 17 -15.23 31.60 3.85
C VAL A 17 -16.64 31.06 4.02
N LYS A 18 -17.42 31.08 2.93
CA LYS A 18 -18.78 30.49 2.89
C LYS A 18 -18.78 28.95 2.90
N HIS A 19 -17.64 28.32 2.63
CA HIS A 19 -17.46 26.86 2.56
C HIS A 19 -16.49 26.36 3.62
N SER A 20 -16.46 25.03 3.86
CA SER A 20 -15.52 24.41 4.79
C SER A 20 -14.08 24.67 4.37
N SER A 21 -13.31 25.41 5.18
CA SER A 21 -11.87 25.54 5.01
C SER A 21 -11.14 24.37 5.67
N CYS A 22 -10.15 23.84 4.96
CA CYS A 22 -9.15 22.96 5.53
C CYS A 22 -8.34 23.76 6.56
N ARG A 23 -7.97 23.11 7.66
CA ARG A 23 -7.10 23.69 8.68
C ARG A 23 -6.03 22.68 9.02
N PRO A 24 -4.77 23.09 9.22
CA PRO A 24 -3.76 22.18 9.69
C PRO A 24 -3.98 21.83 11.16
N PHE A 25 -3.40 20.72 11.61
CA PHE A 25 -3.12 20.54 13.04
C PHE A 25 -2.06 21.56 13.49
N GLY A 26 -2.22 22.07 14.71
CA GLY A 26 -1.35 23.10 15.27
C GLY A 26 -1.65 24.50 14.72
N ALA A 27 -0.61 25.34 14.67
CA ALA A 27 -0.71 26.70 14.14
C ALA A 27 -1.14 26.71 12.67
N ASN A 28 -2.01 27.66 12.30
CA ASN A 28 -2.36 27.95 10.90
C ASN A 28 -1.40 29.01 10.36
N PRO A 29 -0.43 28.68 9.49
CA PRO A 29 0.52 29.67 8.99
C PRO A 29 -0.20 30.69 8.08
N PRO A 30 0.34 31.91 7.93
CA PRO A 30 -0.18 32.87 6.96
C PRO A 30 -0.27 32.26 5.54
N VAL A 31 -1.31 32.60 4.79
CA VAL A 31 -1.43 32.22 3.37
C VAL A 31 -0.61 33.20 2.56
N VAL A 32 0.48 32.70 1.97
CA VAL A 32 1.43 33.53 1.16
C VAL A 32 1.42 33.15 -0.32
N SER A 33 0.79 32.03 -0.69
CA SER A 33 0.72 31.48 -2.05
C SER A 33 -0.62 30.77 -2.28
N ALA A 34 -0.96 30.53 -3.55
CA ALA A 34 -2.17 29.79 -3.94
C ALA A 34 -2.06 28.28 -3.67
N VAL A 35 -0.85 27.75 -3.51
CA VAL A 35 -0.56 26.35 -3.19
C VAL A 35 0.19 26.31 -1.86
N ASP A 36 -0.30 25.52 -0.92
CA ASP A 36 0.35 25.29 0.37
C ASP A 36 1.67 24.52 0.21
N ASP A 37 2.63 24.81 1.08
CA ASP A 37 3.83 23.99 1.22
C ASP A 37 3.48 22.57 1.73
N ILE A 38 4.40 21.62 1.54
CA ILE A 38 4.16 20.20 1.84
C ILE A 38 3.83 19.97 3.33
N ASP A 39 4.46 20.69 4.26
CA ASP A 39 4.18 20.55 5.69
C ASP A 39 2.74 20.98 5.98
N THR A 40 2.38 22.21 5.59
CA THR A 40 1.04 22.76 5.80
C THR A 40 -0.04 21.92 5.13
N ALA A 41 0.20 21.45 3.90
CA ALA A 41 -0.69 20.56 3.18
C ALA A 41 -0.84 19.21 3.91
N THR A 42 0.25 18.61 4.40
CA THR A 42 0.23 17.33 5.13
C THR A 42 -0.56 17.46 6.44
N ARG A 43 -0.31 18.51 7.23
CA ARG A 43 -1.04 18.76 8.48
C ARG A 43 -2.53 19.03 8.25
N SER A 44 -2.89 19.62 7.12
CA SER A 44 -4.28 19.85 6.71
C SER A 44 -4.95 18.57 6.23
N ALA A 45 -4.25 17.79 5.39
CA ALA A 45 -4.71 16.50 4.90
C ALA A 45 -5.03 15.53 6.04
N ALA A 46 -4.24 15.56 7.12
CA ALA A 46 -4.47 14.75 8.31
C ALA A 46 -5.83 14.98 9.01
N ARG A 47 -6.49 16.13 8.77
CA ARG A 47 -7.85 16.41 9.27
C ARG A 47 -8.93 16.11 8.25
N CYS A 48 -8.58 16.16 6.98
CA CYS A 48 -9.52 16.07 5.87
C CYS A 48 -9.72 14.64 5.36
N LEU A 49 -8.67 13.82 5.46
CA LEU A 49 -8.66 12.46 4.98
C LEU A 49 -8.96 11.48 6.12
N ASN A 50 -9.54 10.34 5.77
CA ASN A 50 -9.58 9.21 6.70
C ASN A 50 -8.19 8.57 6.86
N ASP A 51 -8.02 7.72 7.87
CA ASP A 51 -6.73 7.10 8.19
C ASP A 51 -6.08 6.38 6.98
N GLU A 52 -6.85 5.60 6.21
CA GLU A 52 -6.35 4.86 5.04
C GLU A 52 -5.83 5.83 3.98
N GLN A 53 -6.65 6.81 3.60
CA GLN A 53 -6.30 7.83 2.61
C GLN A 53 -5.09 8.66 3.05
N PHE A 54 -5.00 8.98 4.34
CA PHE A 54 -3.88 9.75 4.86
C PHE A 54 -2.58 8.94 4.79
N VAL A 55 -2.59 7.66 5.18
CA VAL A 55 -1.41 6.79 5.04
C VAL A 55 -1.01 6.62 3.58
N VAL A 56 -1.95 6.54 2.64
CA VAL A 56 -1.64 6.57 1.18
C VAL A 56 -0.86 7.82 0.79
N VAL A 57 -1.25 8.99 1.30
CA VAL A 57 -0.52 10.25 1.06
C VAL A 57 0.88 10.20 1.70
N LEU A 58 1.00 9.69 2.92
CA LEU A 58 2.29 9.55 3.61
C LEU A 58 3.25 8.62 2.85
N ASP A 59 2.79 7.44 2.44
CA ASP A 59 3.59 6.49 1.63
C ASP A 59 4.03 7.16 0.32
N SER A 60 3.14 7.91 -0.34
CA SER A 60 3.48 8.65 -1.57
C SER A 60 4.55 9.73 -1.36
N LEU A 61 4.47 10.50 -0.26
CA LEU A 61 5.48 11.50 0.08
C LEU A 61 6.86 10.87 0.32
N LEU A 62 6.89 9.71 0.98
CA LEU A 62 8.12 8.95 1.22
C LEU A 62 8.70 8.38 -0.08
N HIS A 63 7.87 7.72 -0.89
CA HIS A 63 8.27 7.13 -2.17
C HIS A 63 8.84 8.17 -3.14
N LEU A 64 8.16 9.31 -3.28
CA LEU A 64 8.60 10.43 -4.13
C LEU A 64 9.72 11.26 -3.50
N LYS A 65 10.23 10.88 -2.33
CA LYS A 65 11.28 11.59 -1.56
C LYS A 65 10.95 13.06 -1.31
N ARG A 66 9.66 13.37 -1.18
CA ARG A 66 9.13 14.70 -0.85
C ARG A 66 9.12 14.96 0.65
N ALA A 67 9.21 13.90 1.45
CA ALA A 67 9.43 13.95 2.88
C ALA A 67 10.25 12.74 3.34
N THR A 68 10.89 12.89 4.49
CA THR A 68 11.44 11.78 5.29
C THR A 68 10.49 11.43 6.41
N GLU A 69 10.58 10.22 6.97
CA GLU A 69 9.79 9.83 8.14
C GLU A 69 9.99 10.80 9.31
N HIS A 70 11.23 11.27 9.53
CA HIS A 70 11.53 12.27 10.55
C HIS A 70 10.79 13.60 10.33
N GLN A 71 10.70 14.08 9.09
CA GLN A 71 9.92 15.27 8.75
C GLN A 71 8.43 15.04 8.98
N LEU A 72 7.87 13.89 8.58
CA LEU A 72 6.46 13.57 8.82
C LEU A 72 6.12 13.58 10.32
N ARG A 73 6.98 12.94 11.15
CA ARG A 73 6.83 12.96 12.61
C ARG A 73 6.91 14.37 13.17
N THR A 74 7.80 15.19 12.62
CA THR A 74 7.98 16.59 13.00
C THR A 74 6.74 17.44 12.72
N TRP A 75 6.21 17.37 11.50
CA TRP A 75 5.02 18.11 11.08
C TRP A 75 3.79 17.69 11.89
N LEU A 76 3.65 16.40 12.20
CA LEU A 76 2.50 15.87 12.92
C LEU A 76 2.61 15.95 14.45
N ARG A 77 3.68 16.51 15.03
CA ARG A 77 3.87 16.56 16.51
C ARG A 77 2.68 17.19 17.26
N GLN A 78 1.99 18.14 16.65
CA GLN A 78 0.84 18.83 17.25
C GLN A 78 -0.52 18.18 16.90
N ALA A 79 -0.52 17.10 16.12
CA ALA A 79 -1.73 16.32 15.84
C ALA A 79 -2.06 15.39 17.04
N PRO A 80 -3.30 14.90 17.18
CA PRO A 80 -3.63 13.88 18.17
C PRO A 80 -2.73 12.64 18.04
N LEU A 81 -2.41 11.99 19.16
CA LEU A 81 -1.54 10.79 19.18
C LEU A 81 -2.01 9.69 18.21
N ARG A 82 -3.32 9.54 18.02
CA ARG A 82 -3.91 8.64 17.02
C ARG A 82 -3.40 8.93 15.61
N VAL A 83 -3.36 10.20 15.20
CA VAL A 83 -2.89 10.64 13.89
C VAL A 83 -1.38 10.49 13.77
N GLN A 84 -0.64 10.83 14.84
CA GLN A 84 0.82 10.64 14.86
C GLN A 84 1.22 9.19 14.62
N ARG A 85 0.46 8.23 15.18
CA ARG A 85 0.67 6.78 14.99
C ARG A 85 0.40 6.30 13.56
N LEU A 86 -0.24 7.10 12.70
CA LEU A 86 -0.42 6.73 11.29
C LEU A 86 0.92 6.73 10.53
N VAL A 87 1.93 7.48 11.00
CA VAL A 87 3.28 7.39 10.45
C VAL A 87 3.87 5.99 10.68
N ASP A 88 3.57 5.34 11.80
CA ASP A 88 4.01 3.96 12.06
C ASP A 88 3.35 2.93 11.14
N MET A 89 2.33 3.36 10.38
CA MET A 89 1.63 2.51 9.42
C MET A 89 2.18 2.65 8.00
N THR A 90 3.17 3.52 7.76
CA THR A 90 3.79 3.66 6.43
C THR A 90 4.65 2.45 6.08
N ALA A 91 4.80 2.17 4.80
CA ALA A 91 5.69 1.14 4.26
C ALA A 91 6.12 1.49 2.83
N GLU A 92 7.08 0.77 2.27
CA GLU A 92 7.41 0.91 0.85
C GLU A 92 6.19 0.55 -0.01
N ALA A 93 5.74 1.49 -0.83
CA ALA A 93 4.68 1.35 -1.81
C ALA A 93 4.93 2.37 -2.93
N GLU A 94 4.73 1.98 -4.19
CA GLU A 94 4.95 2.86 -5.35
C GLU A 94 3.63 3.44 -5.87
N ALA A 95 2.52 2.75 -5.62
CA ALA A 95 1.17 3.21 -5.88
C ALA A 95 0.27 3.15 -4.62
N GLY A 96 -0.70 4.07 -4.54
CA GLY A 96 -1.66 4.09 -3.44
C GLY A 96 -2.51 2.82 -3.33
N THR A 97 -2.71 2.10 -4.44
CA THR A 97 -3.38 0.79 -4.48
C THR A 97 -2.63 -0.27 -3.66
N GLU A 98 -1.30 -0.23 -3.64
CA GLU A 98 -0.48 -1.13 -2.81
C GLU A 98 -0.68 -0.83 -1.32
N THR A 99 -0.61 0.45 -0.93
CA THR A 99 -0.87 0.90 0.43
C THR A 99 -2.27 0.50 0.90
N MET A 100 -3.30 0.76 0.10
CA MET A 100 -4.68 0.38 0.42
C MET A 100 -4.81 -1.14 0.63
N THR A 101 -4.29 -1.94 -0.30
CA THR A 101 -4.33 -3.41 -0.23
C THR A 101 -3.64 -3.91 1.04
N ARG A 102 -2.44 -3.40 1.34
CA ARG A 102 -1.67 -3.73 2.55
C ARG A 102 -2.44 -3.39 3.82
N LEU A 103 -2.98 -2.18 3.93
CA LEU A 103 -3.66 -1.71 5.13
C LEU A 103 -4.93 -2.51 5.41
N ARG A 104 -5.71 -2.83 4.37
CA ARG A 104 -6.94 -3.61 4.50
C ARG A 104 -6.65 -5.06 4.89
N LEU A 105 -5.63 -5.69 4.30
CA LEU A 105 -5.16 -7.01 4.73
C LEU A 105 -4.67 -6.99 6.19
N ARG A 106 -3.89 -5.97 6.57
CA ARG A 106 -3.42 -5.79 7.95
C ARG A 106 -4.59 -5.68 8.93
N ALA A 107 -5.67 -4.98 8.57
CA ALA A 107 -6.88 -4.88 9.38
C ALA A 107 -7.56 -6.24 9.62
N LYS A 108 -7.28 -7.26 8.80
CA LYS A 108 -7.72 -8.65 8.99
C LYS A 108 -6.69 -9.54 9.67
N GLY A 109 -5.61 -8.97 10.22
CA GLY A 109 -4.52 -9.71 10.84
C GLY A 109 -3.60 -10.42 9.83
N VAL A 110 -3.71 -10.10 8.53
CA VAL A 110 -2.84 -10.68 7.50
C VAL A 110 -1.60 -9.80 7.34
N ARG A 111 -0.42 -10.41 7.51
CA ARG A 111 0.85 -9.75 7.26
C ARG A 111 1.22 -9.86 5.78
N ALA A 112 1.25 -8.72 5.08
CA ALA A 112 1.82 -8.60 3.74
C ALA A 112 3.21 -7.94 3.85
N ARG A 113 4.21 -8.54 3.19
CA ARG A 113 5.52 -7.91 2.95
C ARG A 113 5.43 -7.13 1.64
N THR A 114 5.91 -5.89 1.61
CA THR A 114 5.88 -5.08 0.39
C THR A 114 7.19 -5.12 -0.38
N GLN A 115 7.14 -4.81 -1.68
CA GLN A 115 8.30 -4.56 -2.55
C GLN A 115 9.38 -5.66 -2.46
N VAL A 116 8.95 -6.92 -2.48
CA VAL A 116 9.81 -8.08 -2.19
C VAL A 116 10.55 -8.54 -3.46
N TRP A 117 11.88 -8.67 -3.37
CA TRP A 117 12.69 -9.31 -4.40
C TRP A 117 12.66 -10.84 -4.27
N LEU A 118 12.14 -11.51 -5.30
CA LEU A 118 12.09 -12.99 -5.40
C LEU A 118 13.18 -13.56 -6.30
N ALA A 119 13.75 -12.73 -7.16
CA ALA A 119 14.93 -12.99 -7.98
C ALA A 119 15.58 -11.63 -8.32
N ALA A 120 16.76 -11.65 -8.95
CA ALA A 120 17.51 -10.43 -9.29
C ALA A 120 16.72 -9.41 -10.13
N ASP A 121 15.78 -9.88 -10.96
CA ASP A 121 14.96 -9.11 -11.90
C ASP A 121 13.45 -9.19 -11.63
N CYS A 122 13.08 -9.70 -10.44
CA CYS A 122 11.68 -9.93 -10.08
C CYS A 122 11.39 -9.39 -8.68
N ARG A 123 10.99 -8.12 -8.63
CA ARG A 123 10.36 -7.49 -7.48
C ARG A 123 8.84 -7.55 -7.65
N VAL A 124 8.13 -7.83 -6.57
CA VAL A 124 6.66 -7.90 -6.53
C VAL A 124 6.10 -6.94 -5.49
N ASP A 125 4.89 -6.43 -5.71
CA ASP A 125 4.31 -5.39 -4.86
C ASP A 125 4.03 -5.89 -3.44
N LEU A 126 3.33 -7.03 -3.31
CA LEU A 126 3.08 -7.66 -2.02
C LEU A 126 3.29 -9.18 -2.04
N LEU A 127 3.84 -9.71 -0.95
CA LEU A 127 3.96 -11.14 -0.68
C LEU A 127 3.33 -11.49 0.66
N ILE A 128 2.36 -12.42 0.63
CA ILE A 128 1.70 -12.99 1.81
C ILE A 128 2.24 -14.40 2.02
N GLY A 129 2.66 -14.71 3.25
CA GLY A 129 3.41 -15.93 3.53
C GLY A 129 4.73 -15.95 2.75
N ASP A 130 4.96 -17.03 2.01
CA ASP A 130 6.13 -17.22 1.17
C ASP A 130 5.79 -17.60 -0.29
N ARG A 131 4.49 -17.57 -0.66
CA ARG A 131 4.01 -18.06 -1.96
C ARG A 131 2.95 -17.20 -2.66
N LEU A 132 2.09 -16.46 -1.94
CA LEU A 132 1.03 -15.65 -2.56
C LEU A 132 1.53 -14.24 -2.88
N VAL A 133 1.72 -13.98 -4.16
CA VAL A 133 2.06 -12.67 -4.72
C VAL A 133 0.79 -11.92 -5.08
N ILE A 134 0.70 -10.65 -4.68
CA ILE A 134 -0.32 -9.70 -5.14
C ILE A 134 0.37 -8.56 -5.86
N GLU A 135 -0.03 -8.29 -7.10
CA GLU A 135 0.41 -7.14 -7.89
C GLU A 135 -0.76 -6.16 -8.03
N CYS A 136 -0.54 -4.89 -7.71
CA CYS A 136 -1.54 -3.85 -7.74
C CYS A 136 -1.41 -3.05 -9.04
N ASP A 137 -2.23 -3.38 -10.03
CA ASP A 137 -2.18 -2.80 -11.37
C ASP A 137 -2.83 -1.41 -11.40
N SER A 138 -1.99 -0.37 -11.38
CA SER A 138 -2.37 0.97 -11.82
C SER A 138 -2.21 1.06 -13.34
N GLU A 139 -3.24 0.61 -14.06
CA GLU A 139 -3.42 0.78 -15.51
C GLU A 139 -2.21 0.38 -16.39
N ARG A 140 -2.09 -0.93 -16.63
CA ARG A 140 -1.29 -1.64 -17.65
C ARG A 140 -1.27 -1.10 -19.10
N TRP A 141 -1.85 0.07 -19.40
CA TRP A 141 -2.13 0.54 -20.77
C TRP A 141 -1.22 1.67 -21.27
N HIS A 142 -0.24 2.10 -20.48
CA HIS A 142 0.73 3.13 -20.91
C HIS A 142 2.17 2.61 -21.12
N GLY A 143 2.40 1.30 -20.97
CA GLY A 143 3.71 0.70 -21.18
C GLY A 143 4.05 0.49 -22.66
N SER A 144 5.34 0.57 -23.02
CA SER A 144 5.81 0.14 -24.33
C SER A 144 5.58 -1.37 -24.53
N TRP A 145 5.59 -1.83 -25.77
CA TRP A 145 5.47 -3.26 -26.09
C TRP A 145 6.51 -4.11 -25.35
N GLU A 146 7.74 -3.62 -25.23
CA GLU A 146 8.83 -4.29 -24.53
C GLU A 146 8.59 -4.38 -23.01
N ALA A 147 7.91 -3.41 -22.41
CA ALA A 147 7.52 -3.49 -21.00
C ALA A 147 6.46 -4.58 -20.77
N ARG A 148 5.48 -4.66 -21.67
CA ARG A 148 4.46 -5.71 -21.64
C ARG A 148 5.07 -7.10 -21.77
N GLU A 149 6.00 -7.29 -22.70
CA GLU A 149 6.65 -8.60 -22.88
C GLU A 149 7.47 -9.02 -21.65
N ARG A 150 8.17 -8.06 -21.02
CA ARG A 150 8.89 -8.30 -19.75
C ARG A 150 7.95 -8.70 -18.62
N ASP A 151 6.79 -8.05 -18.50
CA ASP A 151 5.80 -8.41 -17.48
C ASP A 151 5.22 -9.81 -17.71
N LEU A 152 4.94 -10.18 -18.97
CA LEU A 152 4.49 -11.52 -19.32
C LEU A 152 5.56 -12.59 -19.01
N ALA A 153 6.82 -12.30 -19.31
CA ALA A 153 7.93 -13.19 -18.99
C ALA A 153 8.08 -13.38 -17.46
N ARG A 154 7.93 -12.30 -16.68
CA ARG A 154 7.96 -12.35 -15.21
C ARG A 154 6.80 -13.17 -14.64
N ASP A 155 5.58 -12.94 -15.13
CA ASP A 155 4.39 -13.69 -14.73
C ASP A 155 4.57 -15.19 -15.00
N ARG A 156 5.05 -15.54 -16.20
CA ARG A 156 5.36 -16.94 -16.56
C ARG A 156 6.40 -17.55 -15.63
N MET A 157 7.46 -16.81 -15.29
CA MET A 157 8.50 -17.27 -14.37
C MET A 157 7.95 -17.55 -12.97
N LEU A 158 7.13 -16.65 -12.42
CA LEU A 158 6.53 -16.82 -11.09
C LEU A 158 5.65 -18.08 -11.05
N VAL A 159 4.82 -18.27 -12.08
CA VAL A 159 3.98 -19.46 -12.22
C VAL A 159 4.84 -20.73 -12.33
N ALA A 160 5.88 -20.73 -13.16
CA ALA A 160 6.78 -21.87 -13.31
C ALA A 160 7.51 -22.24 -12.01
N LYS A 161 7.81 -21.24 -11.17
CA LYS A 161 8.38 -21.44 -9.83
C LYS A 161 7.34 -21.84 -8.78
N GLY A 162 6.05 -21.91 -9.14
CA GLY A 162 4.97 -22.38 -8.28
C GLY A 162 4.32 -21.31 -7.41
N PHE A 163 4.65 -20.03 -7.60
CA PHE A 163 4.00 -18.92 -6.90
C PHE A 163 2.54 -18.81 -7.34
N LEU A 164 1.68 -18.37 -6.41
CA LEU A 164 0.31 -17.98 -6.73
C LEU A 164 0.30 -16.47 -6.93
N VAL A 165 0.00 -16.01 -8.14
CA VAL A 165 0.00 -14.59 -8.50
C VAL A 165 -1.43 -14.10 -8.69
N ILE A 166 -1.80 -13.03 -7.99
CA ILE A 166 -3.08 -12.34 -8.17
C ILE A 166 -2.80 -10.90 -8.56
N ARG A 167 -3.32 -10.49 -9.72
CA ARG A 167 -3.26 -9.10 -10.17
C ARG A 167 -4.58 -8.42 -9.86
N LEU A 168 -4.52 -7.27 -9.20
CA LEU A 168 -5.69 -6.49 -8.81
C LEU A 168 -5.66 -5.13 -9.49
N SER A 169 -6.68 -4.82 -10.27
CA SER A 169 -6.86 -3.49 -10.86
C SER A 169 -7.26 -2.46 -9.80
N TYR A 170 -7.05 -1.18 -10.12
CA TYR A 170 -7.56 -0.06 -9.32
C TYR A 170 -9.05 -0.24 -8.96
N ARG A 171 -9.91 -0.55 -9.96
CA ARG A 171 -11.35 -0.75 -9.76
C ARG A 171 -11.64 -1.88 -8.77
N GLN A 172 -10.91 -2.99 -8.85
CA GLN A 172 -11.10 -4.11 -7.93
C GLN A 172 -10.73 -3.72 -6.50
N ILE A 173 -9.62 -3.00 -6.32
CA ILE A 173 -9.18 -2.54 -5.02
C ILE A 173 -10.13 -1.48 -4.48
N HIS A 174 -10.54 -0.51 -5.28
CA HIS A 174 -11.35 0.61 -4.82
C HIS A 174 -12.83 0.24 -4.66
N ASP A 175 -13.45 -0.29 -5.72
CA ASP A 175 -14.91 -0.44 -5.81
C ASP A 175 -15.40 -1.83 -5.43
N GLN A 176 -14.53 -2.85 -5.52
CA GLN A 176 -14.92 -4.26 -5.37
C GLN A 176 -14.21 -4.95 -4.20
N TRP A 177 -13.65 -4.17 -3.26
CA TRP A 177 -12.84 -4.70 -2.17
C TRP A 177 -13.49 -5.84 -1.39
N PRO A 178 -14.78 -5.80 -1.01
CA PRO A 178 -15.38 -6.90 -0.24
C PRO A 178 -15.28 -8.27 -0.93
N LEU A 179 -15.38 -8.30 -2.26
CA LEU A 179 -15.23 -9.52 -3.06
C LEU A 179 -13.77 -10.00 -3.05
N ILE A 180 -12.84 -9.08 -3.33
CA ILE A 180 -11.40 -9.37 -3.35
C ILE A 180 -10.90 -9.84 -1.99
N GLU A 181 -11.30 -9.14 -0.93
CA GLU A 181 -10.98 -9.48 0.46
C GLU A 181 -11.44 -10.90 0.80
N ARG A 182 -12.67 -11.25 0.45
CA ARG A 182 -13.21 -12.60 0.69
C ARG A 182 -12.35 -13.66 0.00
N ASP A 183 -12.02 -13.46 -1.27
CA ASP A 183 -11.29 -14.43 -2.08
C ASP A 183 -9.83 -14.58 -1.60
N LEU A 184 -9.16 -13.46 -1.28
CA LEU A 184 -7.82 -13.47 -0.69
C LEU A 184 -7.80 -14.17 0.67
N LEU A 185 -8.76 -13.86 1.54
CA LEU A 185 -8.87 -14.51 2.85
C LEU A 185 -9.14 -16.02 2.71
N GLN A 186 -9.89 -16.45 1.70
CA GLN A 186 -10.11 -17.86 1.43
C GLN A 186 -8.80 -18.57 1.07
N ILE A 187 -8.02 -18.01 0.15
CA ILE A 187 -6.69 -18.54 -0.23
C ILE A 187 -5.77 -18.63 0.99
N ILE A 188 -5.85 -17.64 1.89
CA ILE A 188 -5.06 -17.61 3.12
C ILE A 188 -5.51 -18.72 4.08
N ARG A 189 -6.82 -18.87 4.32
CA ARG A 189 -7.38 -19.94 5.16
C ARG A 189 -6.99 -21.32 4.67
N ASP A 190 -7.01 -21.53 3.35
CA ASP A 190 -6.60 -22.78 2.69
C ASP A 190 -5.08 -23.01 2.71
N ARG A 191 -4.31 -22.11 3.34
CA ARG A 191 -2.85 -22.14 3.43
C ARG A 191 -2.14 -22.17 2.08
N ARG A 192 -2.81 -21.74 1.00
CA ARG A 192 -2.22 -21.69 -0.35
C ARG A 192 -1.19 -20.57 -0.51
N HIS A 193 -1.16 -19.63 0.44
CA HIS A 193 -0.15 -18.58 0.58
C HIS A 193 1.19 -19.08 1.16
N VAL A 194 1.27 -20.34 1.60
CA VAL A 194 2.52 -20.98 1.99
C VAL A 194 2.90 -22.14 1.08
N TRP A 195 4.20 -22.43 0.96
CA TRP A 195 4.66 -23.66 0.31
C TRP A 195 4.12 -24.89 1.05
N PRO A 196 3.65 -25.92 0.33
CA PRO A 196 3.37 -27.22 0.95
C PRO A 196 4.66 -27.71 1.62
N ARG A 197 4.57 -28.12 2.88
CA ARG A 197 5.70 -28.80 3.53
C ARG A 197 6.01 -30.04 2.70
N GLN A 198 7.24 -30.14 2.17
CA GLN A 198 7.72 -31.40 1.63
C GLN A 198 7.63 -32.43 2.77
N ARG A 199 6.85 -33.50 2.57
CA ARG A 199 6.99 -34.68 3.42
C ARG A 199 8.40 -35.18 3.17
N THR A 200 9.28 -35.04 4.17
CA THR A 200 10.52 -35.80 4.18
C THR A 200 10.10 -37.27 4.17
N GLU A 201 10.33 -37.97 3.06
CA GLU A 201 10.24 -39.43 3.06
C GLU A 201 11.29 -39.91 4.07
N VAL A 202 10.83 -40.31 5.25
CA VAL A 202 11.63 -41.10 6.18
C VAL A 202 11.85 -42.42 5.46
N GLY A 203 13.03 -42.59 4.87
CA GLY A 203 13.43 -43.82 4.20
C GLY A 203 13.29 -45.00 5.14
N LEU A 204 12.29 -45.84 4.89
CA LEU A 204 12.25 -47.22 5.37
C LEU A 204 13.21 -48.02 4.49
N SER A 205 14.51 -47.96 4.77
CA SER A 205 15.45 -48.99 4.34
C SER A 205 15.51 -50.06 5.42
N GLY A 206 14.68 -51.09 5.26
CA GLY A 206 14.90 -52.36 5.92
C GLY A 206 16.24 -52.95 5.46
N ALA A 207 17.10 -53.29 6.40
CA ALA A 207 18.23 -54.17 6.15
C ALA A 207 17.81 -55.62 6.41
N PRO A 208 18.12 -56.57 5.52
CA PRO A 208 17.86 -57.98 5.76
C PRO A 208 18.86 -58.55 6.77
N ARG A 209 18.41 -59.62 7.44
CA ARG A 209 19.15 -60.40 8.43
C ARG A 209 20.44 -60.94 7.83
N GLY A 210 21.53 -60.83 8.58
CA GLY A 210 22.79 -61.58 8.45
C GLY A 210 23.29 -61.89 9.84
#